data_AF-A0A7S3I1W0-F1
#
_entry.id   AF-A0A7S3I1W0-F1
#
_cell.length_a   1.000
_cell.length_b   1.000
_cell.length_c   1.000
_cell.angle_alpha   90.00
_cell.angle_beta   90.00
_cell.angle_gamma   90.00
#
_symmetry.space_group_name_H-M   'P 1'
#
loop_
_entity.id
_entity.type
_entity.pdbx_description
1 polymer ?
#
loop_
_entity_poly.entity_id
_entity_poly.type
_entity_poly.pdbx_seq_one_letter_code
_entity_poly.pdbx_strand_id
1 'polypeptide(L)'
;PGWIQGRNKLKIEIEIFIDFLCADSRTNYPILKEVMGTYIAQGLSVMDATTLKVSSFPLDYHLHSWQVAQVLPYLLDLCTEGEVCVMNDYLEFCFDQQDTVLGL
;
A
#
# COMPACT_ATOMS: atom_id res chain seq x y z
N PRO A 1 4.87 10.06 -3.88
CA PRO A 1 4.26 9.36 -5.03
C PRO A 1 3.79 7.97 -4.59
N GLY A 2 2.64 7.50 -5.08
CA GLY A 2 2.06 6.20 -4.72
C GLY A 2 2.17 5.19 -5.85
N TRP A 3 1.97 3.90 -5.55
CA TRP A 3 1.91 2.84 -6.55
C TRP A 3 0.46 2.43 -6.85
N ILE A 4 0.24 2.02 -8.09
CA ILE A 4 -1.09 1.83 -8.67
C ILE A 4 -1.40 0.34 -8.81
N GLN A 5 -2.63 -0.03 -8.47
CA GLN A 5 -3.17 -1.38 -8.55
C GLN A 5 -4.57 -1.33 -9.18
N GLY A 6 -5.01 -2.46 -9.75
CA GLY A 6 -6.35 -2.60 -10.33
C GLY A 6 -6.42 -2.35 -11.84
N ARG A 7 -7.63 -2.44 -12.39
CA ARG A 7 -7.89 -2.39 -13.84
C ARG A 7 -8.78 -1.24 -14.29
N ASN A 8 -9.36 -0.50 -13.35
CA ASN A 8 -10.14 0.72 -13.59
C ASN A 8 -11.29 0.60 -14.61
N LYS A 9 -11.99 -0.55 -14.66
CA LYS A 9 -13.08 -0.77 -15.64
C LYS A 9 -14.21 0.25 -15.51
N LEU A 10 -14.46 0.78 -14.31
CA LEU A 10 -15.51 1.75 -14.03
C LEU A 10 -15.01 3.20 -13.95
N LYS A 11 -13.72 3.46 -14.21
CA LYS A 11 -13.12 4.81 -14.16
C LYS A 11 -13.24 5.47 -12.78
N ILE A 12 -13.07 4.69 -11.72
CA ILE A 12 -13.09 5.14 -10.32
C ILE A 12 -11.68 4.99 -9.75
N GLU A 13 -11.14 6.07 -9.18
CA GLU A 13 -9.86 6.04 -8.46
C GLU A 13 -10.11 6.15 -6.96
N ILE A 14 -9.45 5.28 -6.20
CA ILE A 14 -9.40 5.29 -4.74
C ILE A 14 -7.94 5.52 -4.37
N GLU A 15 -7.65 6.58 -3.61
CA GLU A 15 -6.34 6.82 -3.03
C GLU A 15 -6.38 6.54 -1.54
N ILE A 16 -5.48 5.66 -1.07
CA ILE A 16 -5.30 5.34 0.34
C ILE A 16 -3.93 5.82 0.78
N PHE A 17 -3.91 6.53 1.91
CA PHE A 17 -2.68 6.98 2.56
C PHE A 17 -2.29 5.98 3.65
N ILE A 18 -1.05 5.52 3.61
CA ILE A 18 -0.50 4.54 4.55
C ILE A 18 0.76 5.08 5.19
N ASP A 19 0.84 4.94 6.52
CA ASP A 19 2.09 5.03 7.26
C ASP A 19 2.58 3.62 7.58
N PHE A 20 3.80 3.29 7.16
CA PHE A 20 4.44 1.99 7.37
C PHE A 20 4.62 1.62 8.83
N LEU A 21 4.68 2.63 9.72
CA LEU A 21 4.91 2.45 11.15
C LEU A 21 3.67 2.77 11.99
N CYS A 22 2.49 2.96 11.38
CA CYS A 22 1.23 3.11 12.10
C CYS A 22 0.55 1.76 12.36
N ALA A 23 0.23 1.47 13.63
CA ALA A 23 -0.41 0.21 14.03
C ALA A 23 -1.82 0.07 13.43
N ASP A 24 -2.55 1.18 13.26
CA ASP A 24 -3.86 1.17 12.63
C ASP A 24 -3.76 0.89 11.12
N SER A 25 -2.73 1.43 10.45
CA SER A 25 -2.47 1.10 9.05
C SER A 25 -2.18 -0.40 8.91
N ARG A 26 -1.34 -0.99 9.78
CA ARG A 26 -1.09 -2.44 9.83
C ARG A 26 -2.38 -3.23 10.02
N THR A 27 -3.19 -2.84 11.01
CA THR A 27 -4.41 -3.56 11.40
C THR A 27 -5.49 -3.52 10.32
N ASN A 28 -5.63 -2.40 9.61
CA ASN A 28 -6.68 -2.21 8.61
C ASN A 28 -6.26 -2.64 7.19
N TYR A 29 -4.97 -2.84 6.91
CA TYR A 29 -4.52 -3.24 5.58
C TYR A 29 -5.07 -4.59 5.11
N PRO A 30 -5.19 -5.65 5.95
CA PRO A 30 -5.88 -6.88 5.57
C PRO A 30 -7.35 -6.67 5.18
N ILE A 31 -8.06 -5.79 5.89
CA ILE A 31 -9.46 -5.44 5.59
C ILE A 31 -9.53 -4.75 4.23
N LEU A 32 -8.61 -3.82 3.94
CA LEU A 32 -8.52 -3.20 2.61
C LEU A 32 -8.32 -4.27 1.53
N LYS A 33 -7.40 -5.22 1.71
CA LYS A 33 -7.19 -6.31 0.75
C LYS A 33 -8.46 -7.14 0.51
N GLU A 34 -9.19 -7.47 1.58
CA GLU A 34 -10.46 -8.19 1.49
C GLU A 34 -11.53 -7.41 0.72
N VAL A 35 -11.71 -6.12 1.03
CA VAL A 35 -12.64 -5.23 0.32
C VAL A 35 -12.29 -5.16 -1.16
N MET A 36 -11.01 -5.00 -1.50
CA MET A 36 -10.56 -4.95 -2.89
C MET A 36 -10.80 -6.27 -3.64
N GLY A 37 -10.75 -7.41 -2.95
CA GLY A 37 -11.06 -8.73 -3.51
C GLY A 37 -12.56 -9.03 -3.66
N THR A 38 -13.43 -8.24 -3.03
CA THR A 38 -14.87 -8.49 -3.00
C THR A 38 -15.53 -8.27 -4.37
N TYR A 39 -16.49 -9.12 -4.73
CA TYR A 39 -17.26 -8.99 -5.98
C TYR A 39 -18.47 -8.07 -5.80
N ILE A 40 -18.57 -7.04 -6.65
CA ILE A 40 -19.69 -6.08 -6.66
C ILE A 40 -20.72 -6.40 -7.76
N ALA A 41 -20.34 -7.22 -8.74
CA ALA A 41 -21.20 -7.79 -9.76
C ALA A 41 -20.60 -9.12 -10.24
N GLN A 42 -21.35 -9.88 -11.04
CA GLN A 42 -20.88 -11.15 -11.58
C GLN A 42 -19.56 -10.98 -12.37
N GLY A 43 -18.47 -11.55 -11.86
CA GLY A 43 -17.15 -11.47 -12.50
C GLY A 43 -16.43 -10.12 -12.36
N LEU A 44 -16.93 -9.19 -11.55
CA LEU A 44 -16.32 -7.88 -11.32
C LEU A 44 -15.98 -7.69 -9.83
N SER A 45 -14.71 -7.84 -9.48
CA SER A 45 -14.19 -7.46 -8.16
C SER A 45 -14.02 -5.95 -8.04
N VAL A 46 -13.93 -5.43 -6.81
CA VAL A 46 -13.60 -4.02 -6.56
C VAL A 46 -12.27 -3.67 -7.23
N MET A 47 -11.24 -4.52 -7.09
CA MET A 47 -9.92 -4.33 -7.73
C MET A 47 -10.00 -4.26 -9.27
N ASP A 48 -10.90 -5.02 -9.90
CA ASP A 48 -11.11 -4.93 -11.34
C ASP A 48 -11.91 -3.67 -11.74
N ALA A 49 -12.84 -3.24 -10.88
CA ALA A 49 -13.72 -2.11 -11.12
C ALA A 49 -12.99 -0.77 -10.99
N THR A 50 -12.04 -0.65 -10.05
CA THR A 50 -11.40 0.61 -9.68
C THR A 50 -9.90 0.60 -9.97
N THR A 51 -9.30 1.78 -9.83
CA THR A 51 -7.87 1.95 -9.56
C THR A 51 -7.69 2.15 -8.06
N LEU A 52 -6.80 1.39 -7.43
CA LEU A 52 -6.29 1.69 -6.09
C LEU A 52 -4.89 2.30 -6.19
N LYS A 53 -4.72 3.50 -5.68
CA LYS A 53 -3.44 4.15 -5.49
C LYS A 53 -3.07 4.10 -4.02
N VAL A 54 -1.96 3.47 -3.69
CA VAL A 54 -1.44 3.42 -2.32
C VAL A 54 -0.31 4.44 -2.20
N SER A 55 -0.50 5.44 -1.35
CA SER A 55 0.42 6.55 -1.15
C SER A 55 1.01 6.50 0.25
N SER A 56 2.34 6.52 0.35
CA SER A 56 3.00 6.66 1.64
C SER A 56 2.80 8.06 2.20
N PHE A 57 2.41 8.11 3.47
CA PHE A 57 2.26 9.34 4.25
C PHE A 57 2.85 9.11 5.64
N PRO A 58 4.17 9.33 5.83
CA PRO A 58 4.80 9.12 7.12
C PRO A 58 4.30 10.15 8.13
N LEU A 59 3.77 9.69 9.26
CA LEU A 59 3.40 10.56 10.37
C LEU A 59 4.68 10.89 11.16
N ASP A 60 4.78 12.15 11.56
CA ASP A 60 5.99 12.75 12.15
C ASP A 60 6.27 12.31 13.59
N TYR A 61 5.32 11.63 14.23
CA TYR A 61 5.46 11.12 15.59
C TYR A 61 5.92 9.65 15.67
N HIS A 62 5.98 8.91 14.55
CA HIS A 62 6.58 7.58 14.53
C HIS A 62 8.09 7.68 14.30
N LEU A 63 8.87 7.28 15.29
CA LEU A 63 10.32 7.18 15.15
C LEU A 63 10.65 6.27 13.96
N HIS A 64 11.59 6.69 13.12
CA HIS A 64 12.01 5.99 11.90
C HIS A 64 11.06 6.04 10.68
N SER A 65 9.93 6.77 10.73
CA SER A 65 8.98 6.86 9.61
C SER A 65 9.61 7.41 8.32
N TRP A 66 10.51 8.37 8.46
CA TRP A 66 11.30 8.91 7.35
C TRP A 66 12.30 7.92 6.78
N GLN A 67 12.95 7.11 7.62
CA GLN A 67 13.95 6.14 7.20
C GLN A 67 13.34 5.03 6.34
N VAL A 68 12.19 4.49 6.75
CA VAL A 68 11.49 3.47 5.95
C VAL A 68 10.92 4.06 4.66
N ALA A 69 10.57 5.35 4.64
CA ALA A 69 10.08 6.01 3.43
C ALA A 69 11.19 6.32 2.40
N GLN A 70 12.48 6.28 2.77
CA GLN A 70 13.58 6.63 1.86
C GLN A 70 13.75 5.64 0.71
N VAL A 71 13.37 4.37 0.88
CA VAL A 71 13.52 3.35 -0.17
C VAL A 71 12.43 3.44 -1.24
N LEU A 72 11.33 4.15 -0.96
CA LEU A 72 10.15 4.13 -1.84
C LEU A 72 10.41 4.66 -3.25
N PRO A 73 11.16 5.76 -3.47
CA PRO A 73 11.44 6.22 -4.83
C PRO A 73 12.14 5.15 -5.66
N TYR A 74 13.14 4.47 -5.07
CA TYR A 74 13.85 3.38 -5.73
C TYR A 74 12.91 2.21 -6.09
N LEU A 75 12.07 1.77 -5.15
CA LEU A 75 11.12 0.68 -5.42
C LEU A 75 10.04 1.07 -6.44
N LEU A 76 9.62 2.34 -6.45
CA LEU A 76 8.69 2.87 -7.45
C LEU A 76 9.32 2.88 -8.84
N ASP A 77 10.59 3.30 -8.94
CA ASP A 77 11.33 3.29 -10.20
C ASP A 77 11.39 1.86 -10.76
N LEU A 78 11.77 0.87 -9.94
CA LEU A 78 11.74 -0.56 -10.31
C LEU A 78 10.36 -1.04 -10.79
N CYS A 79 9.28 -0.61 -10.13
CA CYS A 79 7.92 -0.92 -10.57
C CYS A 79 7.61 -0.31 -11.95
N THR A 80 8.07 0.90 -12.24
CA THR A 80 7.78 1.60 -13.51
C THR A 80 8.59 1.08 -14.69
N GLU A 81 9.79 0.55 -14.44
CA GLU A 81 10.67 -0.01 -15.48
C GLU A 81 10.21 -1.39 -15.97
N GLY A 82 9.14 -1.96 -15.37
CA GLY A 82 8.59 -3.25 -15.76
C GLY A 82 9.38 -4.44 -15.20
N GLU A 83 10.23 -4.20 -14.21
CA GLU A 83 10.84 -5.26 -13.41
C GLU A 83 9.81 -5.86 -12.42
N VAL A 84 10.24 -6.33 -11.26
CA VAL A 84 9.35 -6.89 -10.22
C VAL A 84 8.83 -5.77 -9.34
N CYS A 85 7.51 -5.55 -9.31
CA CYS A 85 6.93 -4.55 -8.42
C CYS A 85 6.67 -5.11 -7.01
N VAL A 86 7.60 -4.83 -6.09
CA VAL A 86 7.60 -5.35 -4.70
C VAL A 86 7.03 -4.36 -3.68
N MET A 87 6.30 -3.34 -4.11
CA MET A 87 5.81 -2.28 -3.21
C MET A 87 4.84 -2.80 -2.14
N ASN A 88 3.95 -3.73 -2.50
CA ASN A 88 3.07 -4.38 -1.51
C ASN A 88 3.86 -5.27 -0.55
N ASP A 89 4.86 -6.01 -1.06
CA ASP A 89 5.69 -6.88 -0.22
C ASP A 89 6.53 -6.06 0.77
N TYR A 90 7.06 -4.91 0.34
CA TYR A 90 7.78 -3.99 1.21
C TYR A 90 6.85 -3.37 2.27
N LEU A 91 5.62 -3.01 1.89
CA LEU A 91 4.62 -2.53 2.83
C LEU A 91 4.33 -3.57 3.93
N GLU A 92 4.08 -4.83 3.53
CA GLU A 92 3.82 -5.93 4.47
C GLU A 92 5.04 -6.24 5.34
N PHE A 93 6.25 -6.23 4.76
CA PHE A 93 7.49 -6.36 5.52
C PHE A 93 7.62 -5.28 6.61
N CYS A 94 7.33 -4.02 6.30
CA CYS A 94 7.36 -2.95 7.29
C CYS A 94 6.34 -3.17 8.42
N PHE A 95 5.15 -3.66 8.10
CA PHE A 95 4.14 -4.02 9.10
C PHE A 95 4.58 -5.18 10.00
N ASP A 96 5.22 -6.20 9.42
CA ASP A 96 5.74 -7.36 10.16
C ASP A 96 6.92 -6.97 11.07
N GLN A 97 7.73 -5.99 10.67
CA GLN A 97 8.89 -5.51 11.43
C GLN A 97 8.58 -4.29 12.32
N GLN A 98 7.33 -3.84 12.36
CA GLN A 98 6.93 -2.61 13.05
C GLN A 98 7.40 -2.59 14.51
N ASP A 99 7.18 -3.67 15.26
CA ASP A 99 7.54 -3.72 16.68
C ASP A 99 9.07 -3.66 16.87
N THR A 100 9.83 -4.30 15.97
CA THR A 100 11.30 -4.25 15.97
C THR A 100 11.83 -2.85 15.67
N VAL A 101 11.26 -2.16 14.69
CA VAL A 101 11.67 -0.81 14.29
C VAL A 101 11.28 0.23 15.35
N LEU A 102 10.11 0.07 15.98
CA LEU A 102 9.63 0.98 17.02
C LEU A 102 10.21 0.66 18.41
N GLY A 103 10.86 -0.49 18.59
CA GLY A 103 11.41 -0.93 19.87
C GLY A 103 10.35 -1.30 20.91
N LEU A 104 9.25 -1.91 20.46
CA LEU A 104 8.10 -2.34 21.27
C LEU A 104 8.19 -3.81 21.71
#